data_AF-F0EWX8-F1
#
_entry.id   AF-F0EWX8-F1
#
_cell.length_a   1.000
_cell.length_b   1.000
_cell.length_c   1.000
_cell.angle_alpha   90.00
_cell.angle_beta   90.00
_cell.angle_gamma   90.00
#
_symmetry.space_group_name_H-M   'P 1'
#
loop_
_entity.id
_entity.type
_entity.pdbx_description
1 polymer ?
#
loop_
_entity_poly.entity_id
_entity_poly.type
_entity_poly.pdbx_seq_one_letter_code
_entity_poly.pdbx_strand_id
1 'polypeptide(L)'
;MPRTNAAQSPEYRAIQHAAQPLFSPQNRTRRQVLTFPTQHTLHIDSYAGEADGRNLSGSLCRLCDSEGGTVAQWQSLDDSAAFYQYIAHRNGRAYLLFRQDLYGYSVLDFATGEIMQYLPRAALDGTETFIWTEAHYNPANDMLAVGGCYWAAPYALLLADFSNPMSAPPRMTDALYEYIPNFWDDYDGEIDFYAWRGTDLLYTAPLLEEKNAAPKVLTQAQYLAWLE
;
A
#
# COMPACT_ATOMS: atom_id res chain seq x y z
N MET A 1 -10.53 9.92 12.41
CA MET A 1 -11.20 8.79 13.13
C MET A 1 -10.13 7.83 13.66
N PRO A 2 -10.34 7.09 14.77
CA PRO A 2 -9.35 6.13 15.23
C PRO A 2 -9.08 5.07 14.16
N ARG A 3 -7.82 4.92 13.76
CA ARG A 3 -7.36 3.94 12.77
C ARG A 3 -7.36 2.55 13.41
N THR A 4 -8.51 1.89 13.48
CA THR A 4 -8.62 0.52 14.03
C THR A 4 -8.27 -0.52 12.95
N ASN A 5 -7.39 -1.47 13.28
CA ASN A 5 -7.06 -2.58 12.39
C ASN A 5 -8.12 -3.69 12.49
N ALA A 6 -8.70 -4.08 11.35
CA ALA A 6 -9.71 -5.12 11.25
C ALA A 6 -9.23 -6.41 10.57
N ALA A 7 -7.94 -6.52 10.20
CA ALA A 7 -7.40 -7.69 9.49
C ALA A 7 -7.54 -9.02 10.28
N GLN A 8 -7.76 -8.96 11.59
CA GLN A 8 -7.97 -10.14 12.44
C GLN A 8 -9.43 -10.32 12.89
N SER A 9 -10.35 -9.50 12.39
CA SER A 9 -11.75 -9.53 12.82
C SER A 9 -12.49 -10.74 12.23
N PRO A 10 -13.53 -11.25 12.92
CA PRO A 10 -14.38 -12.33 12.39
C PRO A 10 -15.04 -11.97 11.05
N GLU A 11 -15.44 -10.71 10.87
CA GLU A 11 -16.08 -10.22 9.65
C GLU A 11 -15.13 -10.31 8.45
N TYR A 12 -13.88 -9.87 8.62
CA TYR A 12 -12.88 -9.99 7.56
C TYR A 12 -12.56 -11.44 7.22
N ARG A 13 -12.46 -12.32 8.23
CA ARG A 13 -12.28 -13.77 8.01
C ARG A 13 -13.44 -14.39 7.24
N ALA A 14 -14.66 -13.95 7.48
CA ALA A 14 -15.83 -14.42 6.72
C ALA A 14 -15.75 -14.01 5.25
N ILE A 15 -15.31 -12.78 4.95
CA ILE A 15 -15.08 -12.30 3.57
C ILE A 15 -14.02 -13.17 2.88
N GLN A 16 -12.87 -13.39 3.52
CA GLN A 16 -11.79 -14.23 3.00
C GLN A 16 -12.25 -15.68 2.77
N HIS A 17 -13.08 -16.23 3.65
CA HIS A 17 -13.63 -17.58 3.49
C HIS A 17 -14.63 -17.65 2.32
N ALA A 18 -15.52 -16.67 2.19
CA ALA A 18 -16.50 -16.62 1.11
C ALA A 18 -15.84 -16.48 -0.28
N ALA A 19 -14.68 -15.82 -0.35
CA ALA A 19 -13.91 -15.66 -1.58
C ALA A 19 -13.09 -16.90 -1.99
N GLN A 20 -12.96 -17.94 -1.15
CA GLN A 20 -12.11 -19.11 -1.45
C GLN A 20 -12.38 -19.78 -2.82
N PRO A 21 -13.63 -19.91 -3.31
CA PRO A 21 -13.89 -20.48 -4.63
C PRO A 21 -13.21 -19.74 -5.79
N LEU A 22 -12.85 -18.45 -5.61
CA LEU A 22 -12.11 -17.67 -6.59
C LEU A 22 -10.77 -18.34 -6.94
N PHE A 23 -10.07 -18.89 -5.95
CA PHE A 23 -8.71 -19.44 -6.09
C PHE A 23 -8.67 -20.87 -6.65
N SER A 24 -9.60 -21.19 -7.55
CA SER A 24 -9.67 -22.46 -8.26
C SER A 24 -8.85 -22.41 -9.56
N PRO A 25 -8.28 -23.54 -10.04
CA PRO A 25 -7.52 -23.56 -11.28
C PRO A 25 -8.27 -23.03 -12.51
N GLN A 26 -9.60 -23.14 -12.53
CA GLN A 26 -10.45 -22.68 -13.63
C GLN A 26 -10.51 -21.16 -13.73
N ASN A 27 -10.37 -20.46 -12.60
CA ASN A 27 -10.45 -18.99 -12.53
C ASN A 27 -9.09 -18.31 -12.71
N ARG A 28 -8.00 -19.07 -12.84
CA ARG A 28 -6.65 -18.49 -12.94
C ARG A 28 -6.44 -17.84 -14.31
N THR A 29 -6.05 -16.57 -14.31
CA THR A 29 -5.91 -15.76 -15.52
C THR A 29 -4.45 -15.50 -15.89
N ARG A 30 -3.56 -15.35 -14.91
CA ARG A 30 -2.16 -14.96 -15.15
C ARG A 30 -1.23 -15.56 -14.10
N ARG A 31 0.04 -15.71 -14.48
CA ARG A 31 1.14 -15.94 -13.53
C ARG A 31 2.23 -14.90 -13.73
N GLN A 32 2.83 -14.48 -12.64
CA GLN A 32 3.97 -13.58 -12.62
C GLN A 32 4.97 -14.04 -11.55
N VAL A 33 6.24 -13.77 -11.79
CA VAL A 33 7.30 -13.99 -10.80
C VAL A 33 8.07 -12.68 -10.66
N LEU A 34 8.27 -12.25 -9.42
CA LEU A 34 9.15 -11.15 -9.05
C LEU A 34 10.38 -11.71 -8.33
N THR A 35 11.54 -11.08 -8.50
CA THR A 35 12.78 -11.47 -7.81
C THR A 35 13.27 -10.27 -7.01
N PHE A 36 13.79 -10.53 -5.82
CA PHE A 36 14.27 -9.50 -4.91
C PHE A 36 15.78 -9.62 -4.65
N PRO A 37 16.44 -8.53 -4.20
CA PRO A 37 17.87 -8.56 -3.83
C PRO A 37 18.23 -9.62 -2.77
N THR A 38 17.26 -10.03 -1.95
CA THR A 38 17.39 -11.11 -0.95
C THR A 38 17.40 -12.51 -1.58
N GLN A 39 17.43 -12.63 -2.91
CA GLN A 39 17.36 -13.88 -3.69
C GLN A 39 16.05 -14.65 -3.56
N HIS A 40 15.07 -14.10 -2.84
CA HIS A 40 13.73 -14.65 -2.79
C HIS A 40 12.98 -14.37 -4.10
N THR A 41 12.04 -15.25 -4.43
CA THR A 41 11.11 -15.06 -5.55
C THR A 41 9.68 -15.01 -5.05
N LEU A 42 8.90 -14.03 -5.51
CA LEU A 42 7.47 -13.97 -5.27
C LEU A 42 6.72 -14.45 -6.51
N HIS A 43 6.04 -15.57 -6.36
CA HIS A 43 5.15 -16.14 -7.36
C HIS A 43 3.74 -15.61 -7.13
N ILE A 44 3.12 -15.05 -8.17
CA ILE A 44 1.81 -14.42 -8.13
C ILE A 44 0.95 -15.11 -9.19
N ASP A 45 -0.03 -15.89 -8.75
CA ASP A 45 -1.08 -16.41 -9.63
C ASP A 45 -2.30 -15.49 -9.48
N SER A 46 -2.70 -14.79 -10.54
CA SER A 46 -3.92 -13.96 -10.56
C SER A 46 -5.14 -14.78 -10.97
N TYR A 47 -6.29 -14.44 -10.41
CA TYR A 47 -7.57 -15.10 -10.59
C TYR A 47 -8.66 -14.08 -10.85
N ALA A 48 -9.62 -14.43 -11.71
CA ALA A 48 -10.85 -13.67 -11.90
C ALA A 48 -12.00 -14.65 -12.17
N GLY A 49 -13.13 -14.43 -11.53
CA GLY A 49 -14.29 -15.31 -11.69
C GLY A 49 -15.39 -15.03 -10.68
N GLU A 50 -16.47 -15.81 -10.77
CA GLU A 50 -17.57 -15.71 -9.82
C GLU A 50 -17.22 -16.43 -8.51
N ALA A 51 -17.37 -15.73 -7.39
CA ALA A 51 -17.31 -16.28 -6.04
C ALA A 51 -18.24 -15.45 -5.14
N ASP A 52 -18.94 -16.11 -4.21
CA ASP A 52 -19.90 -15.44 -3.32
C ASP A 52 -20.98 -14.62 -4.08
N GLY A 53 -21.44 -15.15 -5.23
CA GLY A 53 -22.44 -14.50 -6.10
C GLY A 53 -21.97 -13.19 -6.75
N ARG A 54 -20.66 -12.92 -6.74
CA ARG A 54 -20.05 -11.69 -7.27
C ARG A 54 -18.89 -12.04 -8.20
N ASN A 55 -18.64 -11.19 -9.20
CA ASN A 55 -17.39 -11.26 -9.96
C ASN A 55 -16.28 -10.66 -9.12
N LEU A 56 -15.30 -11.48 -8.74
CA LEU A 56 -14.13 -11.07 -7.97
C LEU A 56 -12.87 -11.21 -8.80
N SER A 57 -11.86 -10.43 -8.45
CA SER A 57 -10.47 -10.67 -8.85
C SER A 57 -9.58 -10.74 -7.61
N GLY A 58 -8.38 -11.30 -7.76
CA GLY A 58 -7.44 -11.47 -6.67
C GLY A 58 -6.23 -12.29 -7.07
N SER A 59 -5.32 -12.51 -6.13
CA SER A 59 -4.10 -13.29 -6.39
C SER A 59 -3.77 -14.24 -5.25
N LEU A 60 -3.24 -15.42 -5.60
CA LEU A 60 -2.55 -16.29 -4.66
C LEU A 60 -1.05 -16.04 -4.80
N CYS A 61 -0.46 -15.54 -3.72
CA CYS A 61 0.92 -15.11 -3.67
C CYS A 61 1.74 -16.04 -2.80
N ARG A 62 2.92 -16.44 -3.29
CA ARG A 62 3.85 -17.31 -2.59
C ARG A 62 5.26 -16.75 -2.66
N LEU A 63 5.83 -16.45 -1.50
CA LEU A 63 7.24 -16.11 -1.39
C LEU A 63 8.06 -17.38 -1.20
N CYS A 64 9.06 -17.56 -2.07
CA CYS A 64 10.00 -18.67 -2.03
C CYS A 64 11.41 -18.17 -1.71
N ASP A 65 12.17 -18.98 -0.97
CA ASP A 65 13.60 -18.77 -0.73
C ASP A 65 14.44 -19.15 -1.97
N SER A 66 15.76 -19.02 -1.88
CA SER A 66 16.68 -19.35 -2.98
C SER A 66 16.73 -20.84 -3.33
N GLU A 67 16.26 -21.73 -2.45
CA GLU A 67 16.19 -23.17 -2.66
C GLU A 67 14.83 -23.60 -3.24
N GLY A 68 13.88 -22.67 -3.40
CA GLY A 68 12.51 -22.92 -3.85
C GLY A 68 11.56 -23.35 -2.74
N GLY A 69 12.01 -23.34 -1.49
CA GLY A 69 11.18 -23.56 -0.31
C GLY A 69 10.16 -22.44 -0.13
N THR A 70 8.94 -22.76 0.30
CA THR A 70 7.90 -21.75 0.56
C THR A 70 8.14 -21.12 1.93
N VAL A 71 8.43 -19.82 1.94
CA VAL A 71 8.62 -19.02 3.16
C VAL A 71 7.28 -18.50 3.67
N ALA A 72 6.45 -17.96 2.78
CA ALA A 72 5.16 -17.40 3.12
C ALA A 72 4.16 -17.55 1.96
N GLN A 73 2.88 -17.59 2.28
CA GLN A 73 1.81 -17.59 1.30
C GLN A 73 0.64 -16.76 1.80
N TRP A 74 0.03 -15.99 0.90
CA TRP A 74 -1.15 -15.19 1.20
C TRP A 74 -2.07 -15.09 0.00
N GLN A 75 -3.31 -14.72 0.27
CA GLN A 75 -4.29 -14.37 -0.75
C GLN A 75 -4.50 -12.86 -0.73
N SER A 76 -4.74 -12.31 -1.91
CA SER A 76 -5.17 -10.94 -2.09
C SER A 76 -6.54 -10.92 -2.77
N LEU A 77 -7.44 -10.07 -2.28
CA LEU A 77 -8.73 -9.78 -2.92
C LEU A 77 -8.66 -8.40 -3.54
N ASP A 78 -9.06 -8.28 -4.81
CA ASP A 78 -8.87 -7.08 -5.64
C ASP A 78 -7.39 -6.73 -5.88
N ASP A 79 -6.88 -7.24 -7.01
CA ASP A 79 -5.51 -7.03 -7.48
C ASP A 79 -5.36 -5.87 -8.49
N SER A 80 -6.41 -5.06 -8.70
CA SER A 80 -6.46 -4.02 -9.74
C SER A 80 -5.42 -2.91 -9.58
N ALA A 81 -4.97 -2.66 -8.35
CA ALA A 81 -3.94 -1.67 -8.01
C ALA A 81 -2.86 -2.28 -7.08
N ALA A 82 -2.55 -3.56 -7.28
CA ALA A 82 -1.53 -4.25 -6.49
C ALA A 82 -0.13 -3.67 -6.78
N PHE A 83 0.66 -3.49 -5.72
CA PHE A 83 2.07 -3.17 -5.80
C PHE A 83 2.88 -4.06 -4.86
N TYR A 84 4.17 -4.20 -5.17
CA TYR A 84 5.12 -5.03 -4.42
C TYR A 84 6.45 -4.29 -4.31
N GLN A 85 6.64 -3.56 -3.21
CA GLN A 85 7.80 -2.71 -2.98
C GLN A 85 8.80 -3.40 -2.05
N TYR A 86 10.01 -3.65 -2.55
CA TYR A 86 11.13 -4.06 -1.72
C TYR A 86 11.67 -2.85 -0.93
N ILE A 87 11.92 -3.03 0.36
CA ILE A 87 12.49 -2.02 1.25
C ILE A 87 13.71 -2.61 1.97
N ALA A 88 14.89 -2.07 1.66
CA ALA A 88 16.07 -2.23 2.52
C ALA A 88 15.99 -1.20 3.64
N HIS A 89 15.56 -1.64 4.82
CA HIS A 89 15.25 -0.74 5.92
C HIS A 89 16.51 -0.37 6.71
N ARG A 90 16.51 0.84 7.29
CA ARG A 90 17.62 1.36 8.09
C ARG A 90 17.99 0.48 9.29
N ASN A 91 17.03 -0.28 9.82
CA ASN A 91 17.28 -1.25 10.90
C ASN A 91 18.08 -2.50 10.46
N GLY A 92 18.52 -2.57 9.19
CA GLY A 92 19.31 -3.68 8.64
C GLY A 92 18.49 -4.87 8.16
N ARG A 93 17.15 -4.80 8.22
CA ARG A 93 16.25 -5.85 7.72
C ARG A 93 15.70 -5.48 6.34
N ALA A 94 15.22 -6.50 5.64
CA ALA A 94 14.53 -6.34 4.36
C ALA A 94 13.05 -6.65 4.53
N TYR A 95 12.21 -5.80 3.93
CA TYR A 95 10.77 -5.96 3.96
C TYR A 95 10.17 -5.92 2.55
N LEU A 96 9.06 -6.62 2.38
CA LEU A 96 8.18 -6.45 1.23
C LEU A 96 6.93 -5.69 1.71
N LEU A 97 6.69 -4.52 1.14
CA LEU A 97 5.47 -3.73 1.34
C LEU A 97 4.54 -3.97 0.15
N PHE A 98 3.29 -4.34 0.43
CA PHE A 98 2.32 -4.73 -0.59
C PHE A 98 0.89 -4.56 -0.07
N ARG A 99 -0.12 -4.96 -0.84
CA ARG A 99 -1.50 -5.06 -0.35
C ARG A 99 -2.06 -6.48 -0.47
N GLN A 100 -2.94 -6.81 0.48
CA GLN A 100 -3.79 -7.99 0.40
C GLN A 100 -5.24 -7.65 0.02
N ASP A 101 -5.65 -6.39 0.12
CA ASP A 101 -6.99 -5.95 -0.27
C ASP A 101 -6.92 -4.64 -1.05
N LEU A 102 -8.04 -4.16 -1.58
CA LEU A 102 -8.11 -2.82 -2.17
C LEU A 102 -7.67 -1.74 -1.17
N TYR A 103 -8.06 -1.89 0.09
CA TYR A 103 -7.76 -0.96 1.17
C TYR A 103 -6.72 -1.50 2.15
N GLY A 104 -5.95 -0.59 2.75
CA GLY A 104 -4.89 -0.94 3.69
C GLY A 104 -3.61 -1.41 3.00
N TYR A 105 -2.75 -2.07 3.76
CA TYR A 105 -1.46 -2.57 3.27
C TYR A 105 -0.97 -3.73 4.14
N SER A 106 0.13 -4.34 3.72
CA SER A 106 0.77 -5.46 4.41
C SER A 106 2.28 -5.36 4.29
N VAL A 107 2.97 -5.84 5.31
CA VAL A 107 4.43 -5.89 5.37
C VAL A 107 4.84 -7.31 5.67
N LEU A 108 5.71 -7.85 4.83
CA LEU A 108 6.36 -9.13 5.06
C LEU A 108 7.82 -8.89 5.44
N ASP A 109 8.28 -9.56 6.48
CA ASP A 109 9.69 -9.61 6.85
C ASP A 109 10.39 -10.76 6.13
N PHE A 110 11.37 -10.47 5.27
CA PHE A 110 12.03 -11.51 4.48
C PHE A 110 12.79 -12.54 5.34
N ALA A 111 13.23 -12.17 6.53
CA ALA A 111 14.01 -13.06 7.38
C ALA A 111 13.14 -14.06 8.14
N THR A 112 11.92 -13.67 8.53
CA THR A 112 11.02 -14.54 9.32
C THR A 112 9.85 -15.11 8.52
N GLY A 113 9.52 -14.51 7.37
CA GLY A 113 8.32 -14.83 6.61
C GLY A 113 7.02 -14.34 7.25
N GLU A 114 7.10 -13.62 8.38
CA GLU A 114 5.94 -13.08 9.07
C GLU A 114 5.30 -11.97 8.25
N ILE A 115 3.96 -11.94 8.24
CA ILE A 115 3.15 -10.93 7.57
C ILE A 115 2.39 -10.14 8.63
N MET A 116 2.64 -8.83 8.68
CA MET A 116 1.75 -7.87 9.32
C MET A 116 0.75 -7.37 8.27
N GLN A 117 -0.54 -7.41 8.60
CA GLN A 117 -1.59 -6.87 7.74
C GLN A 117 -2.34 -5.77 8.49
N TYR A 118 -2.50 -4.63 7.81
CA TYR A 118 -3.38 -3.56 8.23
C TYR A 118 -4.55 -3.43 7.25
N LEU A 119 -5.76 -3.65 7.77
CA LEU A 119 -7.01 -3.36 7.07
C LEU A 119 -7.78 -2.31 7.90
N PRO A 120 -8.08 -1.13 7.37
CA PRO A 120 -8.90 -0.15 8.09
C PRO A 120 -10.29 -0.71 8.40
N ARG A 121 -10.74 -0.63 9.66
CA ARG A 121 -12.11 -1.03 10.05
C ARG A 121 -13.19 -0.33 9.23
N ALA A 122 -12.97 0.93 8.89
CA ALA A 122 -13.83 1.74 8.02
C ALA A 122 -14.19 1.01 6.72
N ALA A 123 -13.25 0.26 6.11
CA ALA A 123 -13.50 -0.49 4.88
C ALA A 123 -14.57 -1.59 5.05
N LEU A 124 -14.64 -2.23 6.22
CA LEU A 124 -15.67 -3.23 6.52
C LEU A 124 -17.01 -2.60 6.85
N ASP A 125 -16.99 -1.38 7.38
CA ASP A 125 -18.20 -0.60 7.69
C ASP A 125 -18.74 0.15 6.45
N GLY A 126 -18.20 -0.14 5.26
CA GLY A 126 -18.62 0.45 3.99
C GLY A 126 -18.14 1.89 3.78
N THR A 127 -17.22 2.36 4.61
CA THR A 127 -16.59 3.68 4.48
C THR A 127 -15.31 3.57 3.67
N GLU A 128 -15.18 4.47 2.71
CA GLU A 128 -14.01 4.55 1.85
C GLU A 128 -12.74 4.92 2.62
N THR A 129 -11.60 4.38 2.20
CA THR A 129 -10.29 4.73 2.75
C THR A 129 -9.26 4.90 1.64
N PHE A 130 -8.11 5.48 1.96
CA PHE A 130 -7.07 5.72 0.97
C PHE A 130 -6.54 4.40 0.38
N ILE A 131 -6.52 4.30 -0.95
CA ILE A 131 -6.07 3.15 -1.73
C ILE A 131 -4.58 3.33 -2.02
N TRP A 132 -3.73 2.53 -1.38
CA TRP A 132 -2.27 2.61 -1.58
C TRP A 132 -1.88 1.98 -2.92
N THR A 133 -1.25 2.71 -3.82
CA THR A 133 -0.85 2.19 -5.15
C THR A 133 0.66 2.14 -5.33
N GLU A 134 1.40 2.92 -4.56
CA GLU A 134 2.85 2.88 -4.51
C GLU A 134 3.36 3.39 -3.16
N ALA A 135 4.65 3.20 -2.90
CA ALA A 135 5.30 3.71 -1.71
C ALA A 135 6.78 3.97 -1.93
N HIS A 136 7.26 5.10 -1.42
CA HIS A 136 8.65 5.55 -1.54
C HIS A 136 9.26 5.72 -0.14
N TYR A 137 10.12 4.79 0.23
CA TYR A 137 10.81 4.78 1.54
C TYR A 137 11.99 5.74 1.58
N ASN A 138 12.12 6.47 2.69
CA ASN A 138 13.26 7.32 2.99
C ASN A 138 14.09 6.76 4.15
N PRO A 139 15.30 6.23 3.90
CA PRO A 139 16.16 5.71 4.96
C PRO A 139 16.75 6.78 5.88
N ALA A 140 16.62 8.08 5.55
CA ALA A 140 17.13 9.15 6.40
C ALA A 140 16.25 9.41 7.65
N ASN A 141 14.96 9.06 7.58
CA ASN A 141 13.99 9.36 8.64
C ASN A 141 12.90 8.28 8.83
N ASP A 142 13.01 7.15 8.13
CA ASP A 142 12.08 6.02 8.22
C ASP A 142 10.63 6.37 7.82
N MET A 143 10.45 7.35 6.93
CA MET A 143 9.13 7.72 6.38
C MET A 143 8.84 7.03 5.05
N LEU A 144 7.55 6.77 4.79
CA LEU A 144 7.02 6.44 3.46
C LEU A 144 6.22 7.62 2.91
N ALA A 145 6.49 7.99 1.66
CA ALA A 145 5.54 8.73 0.84
C ALA A 145 4.72 7.72 0.06
N VAL A 146 3.42 7.70 0.30
CA VAL A 146 2.50 6.72 -0.26
C VAL A 146 1.65 7.42 -1.30
N GLY A 147 1.77 6.98 -2.55
CA GLY A 147 0.94 7.44 -3.64
C GLY A 147 -0.31 6.59 -3.78
N GLY A 148 -1.43 7.23 -4.08
CA GLY A 148 -2.71 6.55 -4.18
C GLY A 148 -3.86 7.49 -4.43
N CYS A 149 -5.06 7.00 -4.18
CA CYS A 149 -6.26 7.80 -4.36
C CYS A 149 -7.40 7.30 -3.47
N TYR A 150 -8.46 8.10 -3.44
CA TYR A 150 -9.80 7.61 -3.17
C TYR A 150 -10.41 7.17 -4.51
N TRP A 151 -11.33 6.22 -4.48
CA TRP A 151 -12.04 5.72 -5.64
C TRP A 151 -12.62 6.86 -6.48
N ALA A 152 -12.21 6.90 -7.76
CA ALA A 152 -12.57 7.93 -8.73
C ALA A 152 -12.19 9.38 -8.33
N ALA A 153 -11.31 9.56 -7.33
CA ALA A 153 -10.72 10.84 -6.98
C ALA A 153 -9.34 11.02 -7.65
N PRO A 154 -8.84 12.27 -7.76
CA PRO A 154 -7.47 12.54 -8.21
C PRO A 154 -6.41 11.81 -7.39
N TYR A 155 -5.24 11.65 -7.99
CA TYR A 155 -4.08 11.05 -7.32
C TYR A 155 -3.58 11.98 -6.21
N ALA A 156 -3.18 11.37 -5.10
CA ALA A 156 -2.70 12.09 -3.94
C ALA A 156 -1.56 11.34 -3.24
N LEU A 157 -0.92 12.05 -2.32
CA LEU A 157 0.07 11.47 -1.42
C LEU A 157 -0.46 11.46 0.01
N LEU A 158 0.00 10.51 0.81
CA LEU A 158 0.04 10.63 2.27
C LEU A 158 1.44 10.25 2.79
N LEU A 159 1.71 10.59 4.04
CA LEU A 159 2.96 10.22 4.70
C LEU A 159 2.69 9.24 5.85
N ALA A 160 3.46 8.16 5.91
CA ALA A 160 3.36 7.14 6.95
C ALA A 160 4.71 6.92 7.66
N ASP A 161 4.67 6.84 8.98
CA ASP A 161 5.79 6.44 9.82
C ASP A 161 6.05 4.95 9.63
N PHE A 162 7.25 4.62 9.16
CA PHE A 162 7.70 3.26 8.90
C PHE A 162 8.88 2.86 9.78
N SER A 163 9.13 3.59 10.87
CA SER A 163 10.19 3.26 11.83
C SER A 163 10.03 1.88 12.50
N ASN A 164 8.79 1.38 12.56
CA ASN A 164 8.46 0.03 12.99
C ASN A 164 7.58 -0.71 11.96
N PRO A 165 8.17 -1.29 10.90
CA PRO A 165 7.46 -1.87 9.76
C PRO A 165 6.43 -2.94 10.11
N MET A 166 6.65 -3.69 11.19
CA MET A 166 5.79 -4.82 11.60
C MET A 166 4.72 -4.41 12.62
N SER A 167 4.41 -3.11 12.72
CA SER A 167 3.37 -2.59 13.62
C SER A 167 2.20 -1.96 12.88
N ALA A 168 1.00 -2.18 13.41
CA ALA A 168 -0.23 -1.57 12.94
C ALA A 168 -1.16 -1.28 14.15
N PRO A 169 -1.99 -0.23 14.11
CA PRO A 169 -2.18 0.69 12.98
C PRO A 169 -0.99 1.65 12.80
N PRO A 170 -0.85 2.26 11.61
CA PRO A 170 0.29 3.11 11.30
C PRO A 170 0.02 4.52 11.82
N ARG A 171 1.08 5.21 12.22
CA ARG A 171 1.02 6.67 12.35
C ARG A 171 1.17 7.26 10.96
N MET A 172 0.17 8.01 10.52
CA MET A 172 0.14 8.57 9.17
C MET A 172 -0.62 9.90 9.14
N THR A 173 -0.39 10.67 8.09
CA THR A 173 -1.21 11.83 7.76
C THR A 173 -2.49 11.36 7.06
N ASP A 174 -3.48 12.25 6.95
CA ASP A 174 -4.46 12.13 5.87
C ASP A 174 -3.80 12.52 4.52
N ALA A 175 -4.56 12.52 3.43
CA ALA A 175 -4.02 12.92 2.13
C ALA A 175 -3.47 14.36 2.18
N LEU A 176 -2.31 14.60 1.55
CA LEU A 176 -1.56 15.85 1.71
C LEU A 176 -2.33 17.09 1.27
N TYR A 177 -3.30 16.96 0.36
CA TYR A 177 -4.15 18.07 -0.06
C TYR A 177 -4.99 18.66 1.09
N GLU A 178 -5.27 17.89 2.15
CA GLU A 178 -6.00 18.38 3.33
C GLU A 178 -5.21 19.44 4.12
N TYR A 179 -3.89 19.48 3.94
CA TYR A 179 -3.00 20.39 4.66
C TYR A 179 -2.48 21.54 3.77
N ILE A 180 -2.76 21.51 2.46
CA ILE A 180 -2.35 22.54 1.53
C ILE A 180 -3.48 23.58 1.41
N PRO A 181 -3.24 24.85 1.80
CA PRO A 181 -4.27 25.88 1.70
C PRO A 181 -4.74 26.07 0.25
N ASN A 182 -6.06 26.23 0.09
CA ASN A 182 -6.72 26.47 -1.21
C ASN A 182 -6.39 25.41 -2.29
N PHE A 183 -6.09 24.18 -1.89
CA PHE A 183 -5.63 23.14 -2.84
C PHE A 183 -6.58 22.97 -4.03
N TRP A 184 -7.88 22.82 -3.76
CA TRP A 184 -8.88 22.61 -4.81
C TRP A 184 -9.19 23.84 -5.67
N ASP A 185 -8.80 25.03 -5.22
CA ASP A 185 -9.01 26.28 -5.96
C ASP A 185 -7.81 26.63 -6.85
N ASP A 186 -6.59 26.27 -6.41
CA ASP A 186 -5.34 26.66 -7.08
C ASP A 186 -4.77 25.54 -7.97
N TYR A 187 -5.06 24.26 -7.66
CA TYR A 187 -4.44 23.08 -8.28
C TYR A 187 -5.43 22.25 -9.09
N ASP A 188 -4.91 21.45 -10.02
CA ASP A 188 -5.71 20.55 -10.85
C ASP A 188 -6.18 19.27 -10.13
N GLY A 189 -5.87 19.17 -8.84
CA GLY A 189 -6.31 18.12 -7.95
C GLY A 189 -5.29 17.01 -7.74
N GLU A 190 -4.20 16.95 -8.51
CA GLU A 190 -3.21 15.87 -8.41
C GLU A 190 -2.02 16.27 -7.51
N ILE A 191 -1.58 15.31 -6.68
CA ILE A 191 -0.31 15.40 -5.94
C ILE A 191 0.47 14.11 -6.17
N ASP A 192 1.65 14.22 -6.79
CA ASP A 192 2.54 13.09 -7.06
C ASP A 192 3.85 13.18 -6.32
N PHE A 193 4.43 12.02 -6.03
CA PHE A 193 5.77 11.92 -5.46
C PHE A 193 6.79 12.36 -6.51
N TYR A 194 7.70 13.26 -6.13
CA TYR A 194 8.83 13.63 -6.98
C TYR A 194 10.13 13.00 -6.50
N ALA A 195 10.52 13.26 -5.25
CA ALA A 195 11.75 12.72 -4.66
C ALA A 195 11.81 12.91 -3.14
N TRP A 196 12.72 12.19 -2.51
CA TRP A 196 13.23 12.56 -1.19
C TRP A 196 14.52 13.37 -1.33
N ARG A 197 14.64 14.49 -0.60
CA ARG A 197 15.88 15.28 -0.50
C ARG A 197 16.31 15.39 0.95
N GLY A 198 17.24 14.53 1.37
CA GLY A 198 17.53 14.36 2.78
C GLY A 198 16.28 13.84 3.48
N THR A 199 15.73 14.61 4.42
CA THR A 199 14.47 14.29 5.09
C THR A 199 13.26 15.00 4.49
N ASP A 200 13.44 15.94 3.56
CA ASP A 200 12.34 16.68 2.96
C ASP A 200 11.68 15.89 1.82
N LEU A 201 10.35 15.97 1.73
CA LEU A 201 9.58 15.45 0.61
C LEU A 201 9.52 16.50 -0.49
N LEU A 202 9.89 16.11 -1.71
CA LEU A 202 9.58 16.86 -2.91
C LEU A 202 8.37 16.21 -3.60
N TYR A 203 7.40 17.03 -3.99
CA TYR A 203 6.19 16.59 -4.66
C TYR A 203 5.84 17.53 -5.82
N THR A 204 5.09 17.04 -6.79
CA THR A 204 4.48 17.87 -7.83
C THR A 204 2.99 18.00 -7.57
N ALA A 205 2.47 19.20 -7.80
CA ALA A 205 1.04 19.51 -7.78
C ALA A 205 0.81 20.55 -8.88
N PRO A 206 0.29 20.14 -10.06
CA PRO A 206 0.09 21.06 -11.17
C PRO A 206 -0.97 22.13 -10.83
N LEU A 207 -0.70 23.36 -11.27
CA LEU A 207 -1.68 24.45 -11.13
C LEU A 207 -2.71 24.33 -12.24
N LEU A 208 -3.94 24.81 -11.99
CA LEU A 208 -4.99 24.85 -13.02
C LEU A 208 -4.53 25.63 -14.27
N GLU A 209 -3.77 26.70 -14.07
CA GLU A 209 -3.30 27.59 -15.14
C GLU A 209 -1.93 27.19 -15.71
N GLU A 210 -1.15 26.35 -15.02
CA GLU A 210 0.21 25.97 -15.42
C GLU A 210 0.52 24.50 -15.10
N LYS A 211 0.60 23.68 -16.15
CA LYS A 211 0.76 22.22 -16.04
C LYS A 211 2.19 21.74 -15.77
N ASN A 212 3.20 22.60 -15.99
CA ASN A 212 4.60 22.27 -15.72
C ASN A 212 5.02 22.79 -14.34
N ALA A 213 4.47 22.20 -13.27
CA ALA A 213 4.82 22.61 -11.92
C ALA A 213 6.24 22.15 -11.55
N ALA A 214 7.09 23.10 -11.17
CA ALA A 214 8.34 22.78 -10.49
C ALA A 214 8.03 22.02 -9.17
N PRO A 215 8.88 21.08 -8.76
CA PRO A 215 8.68 20.35 -7.51
C PRO A 215 8.62 21.32 -6.32
N LYS A 216 7.57 21.13 -5.51
CA LYS A 216 7.41 21.83 -4.24
C LYS A 216 8.10 21.04 -3.14
N VAL A 217 8.43 21.72 -2.05
CA VAL A 217 9.15 21.14 -0.91
C VAL A 217 8.24 21.15 0.30
N LEU A 218 8.11 19.98 0.92
CA LEU A 218 7.49 19.81 2.23
C LEU A 218 8.58 19.36 3.21
N THR A 219 8.89 20.21 4.17
CA THR A 219 9.96 19.96 5.13
C THR A 219 9.56 18.92 6.18
N GLN A 220 10.55 18.26 6.77
CA GLN A 220 10.32 17.30 7.85
C GLN A 220 9.49 17.85 9.00
N ALA A 221 9.79 19.07 9.45
CA ALA A 221 9.05 19.68 10.54
C ALA A 221 7.56 19.89 10.21
N GLN A 222 7.24 20.21 8.96
CA GLN A 222 5.85 20.45 8.54
C GLN A 222 5.04 19.16 8.59
N TYR A 223 5.49 18.09 7.93
CA TYR A 223 4.68 16.88 7.88
C TYR A 223 4.68 16.10 9.20
N LEU A 224 5.73 16.20 10.02
CA LEU A 224 5.72 15.58 11.35
C LEU A 224 4.66 16.21 12.26
N ALA A 225 4.29 17.47 12.04
CA ALA A 225 3.21 18.13 12.76
C ALA A 225 1.81 17.60 12.38
N TRP A 226 1.70 16.83 11.29
CA TRP A 226 0.44 16.28 10.77
C TRP A 226 0.27 14.78 11.03
N LEU A 227 1.30 14.11 11.54
CA LEU A 227 1.24 12.67 11.84
C LEU A 227 0.37 12.41 13.06
N GLU A 228 -0.71 11.65 12.85
CA GLU A 228 -1.60 11.13 13.89
C GLU A 228 -1.36 9.64 14.16
#